data_AF-A0A7C3FN54-F1
#
_entry.id   AF-A0A7C3FN54-F1
#
_cell.length_a   1.000
_cell.length_b   1.000
_cell.length_c   1.000
_cell.angle_alpha   90.00
_cell.angle_beta   90.00
_cell.angle_gamma   90.00
#
_symmetry.space_group_name_H-M   'P 1'
#
loop_
_entity.id
_entity.type
_entity.pdbx_description
1 polymer ?
#
loop_
_entity_poly.entity_id
_entity_poly.type
_entity_poly.pdbx_seq_one_letter_code
_entity_poly.pdbx_strand_id
1 'polypeptide(L)'
;NTVKVHVRNIFEKMGVQSRTEASIEAVKRGWVEVPGLSMEEKEKPQPPAWEPLTAALSPWWWGVLIAIFAAALGMAFWPAQTFYATTDAPAFTTDMALPVSAPSPRVDTPRWSLLSPMPTARSRAASALLPDGWHIVGGENRDGDLDGHEVYNPAWDHWMTTSPRPVAARGAAAAGVDGMLYVAGGCHGASALNRMDVFDTATGVWQVAAPLPEPLCGLAMAAWKGSLYVFGGWDGERVRDVAFVFDLQTGTWTQAASLPAPRAFMAAVVVDDAIYLFGGHDGQAQQADAWRYRPAQDAWEAAPSLPRPGSGLSAAADAGSIYIIGGGEGEEDYPRERFDLTTQSWSTLDAPRRGPWHHASAAMIGPNLHIVGGWGGDYLAIHEVYQASHLLFLPAQRGQ
;
A
#
# COMPACT_ATOMS: atom_id res chain seq x y z
N ASN A 1 -28.54 32.67 17.96
CA ASN A 1 -27.13 32.40 17.57
C ASN A 1 -26.98 31.41 16.42
N THR A 2 -27.87 30.42 16.30
CA THR A 2 -27.82 29.33 15.31
C THR A 2 -27.93 29.76 13.84
N VAL A 3 -28.77 30.76 13.54
CA VAL A 3 -28.96 31.27 12.16
C VAL A 3 -27.69 31.92 11.62
N LYS A 4 -26.94 32.65 12.47
CA LYS A 4 -25.71 33.34 12.08
C LYS A 4 -24.59 32.35 11.74
N VAL A 5 -24.53 31.22 12.46
CA VAL A 5 -23.59 30.12 12.19
C VAL A 5 -23.95 29.40 10.90
N HIS A 6 -25.24 29.12 10.68
CA HIS A 6 -25.69 28.45 9.45
C HIS A 6 -25.39 29.26 8.19
N VAL A 7 -25.65 30.57 8.21
CA VAL A 7 -25.37 31.45 7.07
C VAL A 7 -23.87 31.55 6.78
N ARG A 8 -23.02 31.58 7.82
CA ARG A 8 -21.56 31.59 7.64
C ARG A 8 -21.03 30.32 6.99
N ASN A 9 -21.51 29.16 7.42
CA ASN A 9 -21.11 27.88 6.83
C ASN A 9 -21.54 27.76 5.35
N ILE A 10 -22.69 28.34 4.99
CA ILE A 10 -23.16 28.36 3.60
C ILE A 10 -22.25 29.26 2.74
N PHE A 11 -21.78 30.39 3.28
CA PHE A 11 -20.91 31.32 2.56
C PHE A 11 -19.50 30.74 2.39
N GLU A 12 -18.97 30.07 3.41
CA GLU A 12 -17.70 29.32 3.31
C GLU A 12 -17.77 28.22 2.25
N LYS A 13 -18.86 27.44 2.20
CA LYS A 13 -19.03 26.38 1.19
C LYS A 13 -19.19 26.91 -0.24
N MET A 14 -19.74 28.10 -0.40
CA MET A 14 -19.87 28.75 -1.71
C MET A 14 -18.63 29.57 -2.10
N GLY A 15 -17.65 29.75 -1.19
CA GLY A 15 -16.45 30.54 -1.43
C GLY A 15 -16.71 32.05 -1.57
N VAL A 16 -17.79 32.57 -0.98
CA VAL A 16 -18.22 33.97 -1.11
C VAL A 16 -18.19 34.70 0.24
N GLN A 17 -17.84 35.98 0.24
CA GLN A 17 -17.69 36.76 1.48
C GLN A 17 -18.89 37.67 1.77
N SER A 18 -19.77 37.88 0.80
CA SER A 18 -20.92 38.77 0.93
C SER A 18 -22.21 38.20 0.35
N ARG A 19 -23.35 38.73 0.80
CA ARG A 19 -24.69 38.36 0.29
C ARG A 19 -24.83 38.68 -1.20
N THR A 20 -24.28 39.80 -1.65
CA THR A 20 -24.33 40.21 -3.06
C THR A 20 -23.55 39.24 -3.95
N GLU A 21 -22.39 38.80 -3.48
CA GLU A 21 -21.54 37.85 -4.19
C GLU A 21 -22.17 36.45 -4.25
N ALA A 22 -22.81 36.01 -3.17
CA ALA A 22 -23.61 34.79 -3.14
C ALA A 22 -24.76 34.81 -4.17
N SER A 23 -25.45 35.96 -4.33
CA SER A 23 -26.51 36.11 -5.32
C SER A 23 -25.98 36.09 -6.75
N ILE A 24 -24.83 36.71 -7.02
CA ILE A 24 -24.21 36.69 -8.35
C ILE A 24 -23.74 35.27 -8.71
N GLU A 25 -23.15 34.56 -7.76
CA GLU A 25 -22.67 33.19 -7.97
C GLU A 25 -23.84 32.20 -8.19
N ALA A 26 -24.96 32.39 -7.48
CA ALA A 26 -26.17 31.59 -7.70
C ALA A 26 -26.74 31.78 -9.11
N VAL A 27 -26.68 33.00 -9.66
CA VAL A 27 -27.09 33.27 -11.06
C VAL A 27 -26.10 32.67 -12.05
N LYS A 28 -24.78 32.78 -11.81
CA LYS A 28 -23.75 32.15 -12.67
C LYS A 28 -23.86 30.63 -12.74
N ARG A 29 -24.20 29.99 -11.63
CA ARG A 29 -24.38 28.52 -11.54
C ARG A 29 -25.76 28.06 -11.98
N GLY A 30 -26.64 28.98 -12.40
CA GLY A 30 -27.99 28.66 -12.87
C GLY A 30 -28.96 28.21 -11.77
N TRP A 31 -28.67 28.50 -10.50
CA TRP A 31 -29.53 28.14 -9.38
C TRP A 31 -30.71 29.09 -9.19
N VAL A 32 -30.61 30.30 -9.75
CA VAL A 32 -31.67 31.32 -9.74
C VAL A 32 -31.80 31.90 -11.15
N GLU A 33 -32.96 31.74 -11.75
CA GLU A 33 -33.31 32.41 -13.00
C GLU A 33 -33.82 33.83 -12.69
N VAL A 34 -33.15 34.84 -13.25
CA VAL A 34 -33.60 36.23 -13.18
C VAL A 34 -34.25 36.57 -14.53
N PRO A 35 -35.55 36.91 -14.56
CA PRO A 35 -36.23 37.29 -15.80
C PRO A 35 -35.54 38.49 -16.45
N GLY A 36 -34.96 38.30 -17.64
CA GLY A 36 -34.35 39.36 -18.45
C GLY A 36 -32.82 39.35 -18.57
N LEU A 37 -32.11 38.37 -18.00
CA LEU A 37 -30.67 38.19 -18.20
C LEU A 37 -30.39 36.89 -18.98
N SER A 38 -30.37 36.95 -20.32
CA SER A 38 -29.79 35.89 -21.15
C SER A 38 -28.27 36.08 -21.20
N MET A 39 -27.53 35.25 -20.47
CA MET A 39 -26.07 35.19 -20.62
C MET A 39 -25.75 34.47 -21.93
N GLU A 40 -25.11 35.17 -22.87
CA GLU A 40 -24.55 34.59 -24.09
C GLU A 40 -23.56 33.47 -23.73
N GLU A 41 -23.88 32.27 -24.16
CA GLU A 41 -23.06 31.07 -24.02
C GLU A 41 -21.81 31.23 -24.90
N LYS A 42 -20.65 31.47 -24.27
CA LYS A 42 -19.36 31.46 -24.97
C LYS A 42 -19.08 30.02 -25.44
N GLU A 43 -19.25 29.83 -26.73
CA GLU A 43 -18.98 28.63 -27.52
C GLU A 43 -17.61 28.03 -27.15
N LYS A 44 -17.62 26.85 -26.53
CA LYS A 44 -16.39 26.04 -26.32
C LYS A 44 -15.86 25.58 -27.69
N PRO A 45 -14.56 25.68 -27.96
CA PRO A 45 -13.99 25.16 -29.21
C PRO A 45 -14.25 23.65 -29.30
N GLN A 46 -14.91 23.27 -30.40
CA GLN A 46 -15.32 21.92 -30.72
C GLN A 46 -14.07 21.06 -31.03
N PRO A 47 -13.86 19.91 -30.37
CA PRO A 47 -12.78 19.00 -30.72
C PRO A 47 -13.01 18.43 -32.13
N PRO A 48 -11.96 18.08 -32.89
CA PRO A 48 -12.12 17.57 -34.24
C PRO A 48 -12.99 16.31 -34.25
N ALA A 49 -13.86 16.21 -35.25
CA ALA A 49 -14.74 15.08 -35.47
C ALA A 49 -13.91 13.79 -35.60
N TRP A 50 -14.02 12.91 -34.61
CA TRP A 50 -13.55 11.54 -34.74
C TRP A 50 -14.63 10.76 -35.47
N GLU A 51 -14.28 10.13 -36.60
CA GLU A 51 -15.13 9.12 -37.21
C GLU A 51 -15.18 7.91 -36.25
N PRO A 52 -16.36 7.36 -35.92
CA PRO A 52 -16.40 6.09 -35.22
C PRO A 52 -15.82 5.03 -36.14
N LEU A 53 -14.68 4.45 -35.74
CA LEU A 53 -14.21 3.17 -36.29
C LEU A 53 -15.22 2.09 -35.88
N THR A 54 -16.37 2.02 -36.54
CA THR A 54 -17.23 0.84 -36.53
C THR A 54 -16.56 -0.22 -37.39
N ALA A 55 -15.47 -0.79 -36.88
CA ALA A 55 -15.04 -2.10 -37.33
C ALA A 55 -16.12 -3.08 -36.89
N ALA A 56 -17.04 -3.38 -37.80
CA ALA A 56 -18.00 -4.46 -37.63
C ALA A 56 -17.21 -5.74 -37.37
N LEU A 57 -17.19 -6.20 -36.10
CA LEU A 57 -16.64 -7.49 -35.73
C LEU A 57 -17.38 -8.56 -36.55
N SER A 58 -16.62 -9.31 -37.33
CA SER A 58 -17.14 -10.30 -38.25
C SER A 58 -17.95 -11.40 -37.50
N PRO A 59 -19.04 -11.93 -38.09
CA PRO A 59 -20.01 -12.78 -37.38
C PRO A 59 -19.47 -14.12 -36.82
N TRP A 60 -18.24 -14.53 -37.14
CA TRP A 60 -17.68 -15.80 -36.69
C TRP A 60 -17.33 -15.83 -35.19
N TRP A 61 -17.19 -14.67 -34.53
CA TRP A 61 -16.84 -14.60 -33.10
C TRP A 61 -17.99 -15.06 -32.21
N TRP A 62 -19.24 -14.87 -32.65
CA TRP A 62 -20.43 -15.41 -31.98
C TRP A 62 -20.45 -16.94 -32.00
N GLY A 63 -19.95 -17.57 -33.06
CA GLY A 63 -19.83 -19.03 -33.16
C GLY A 63 -18.84 -19.61 -32.14
N VAL A 64 -17.75 -18.90 -31.85
CA VAL A 64 -16.75 -19.30 -30.85
C VAL A 64 -17.33 -19.23 -29.43
N LEU A 65 -18.06 -18.17 -29.09
CA LEU A 65 -18.70 -18.03 -27.78
C LEU A 65 -19.79 -19.09 -27.53
N ILE A 66 -20.57 -19.44 -28.55
CA ILE A 66 -21.58 -20.51 -28.46
C ILE A 66 -20.92 -21.88 -28.26
N ALA A 67 -19.80 -22.16 -28.95
CA ALA A 67 -19.07 -23.41 -28.79
C ALA A 67 -18.45 -23.57 -27.38
N ILE A 68 -17.90 -22.49 -26.82
CA ILE A 68 -17.36 -22.50 -25.45
C ILE A 68 -18.47 -22.72 -24.42
N PHE A 69 -19.63 -22.08 -24.60
CA PHE A 69 -20.78 -22.27 -23.71
C PHE A 69 -21.35 -23.69 -23.78
N ALA A 70 -21.42 -24.29 -24.97
CA ALA A 70 -21.86 -25.68 -25.14
C ALA A 70 -20.89 -26.71 -24.52
N ALA A 71 -19.58 -26.46 -24.60
CA ALA A 71 -18.57 -27.31 -23.98
C ALA A 71 -18.64 -27.25 -22.44
N ALA A 72 -18.89 -26.08 -21.87
CA ALA A 72 -19.07 -25.90 -20.42
C ALA A 72 -20.33 -26.60 -19.90
N LEU A 73 -21.43 -26.58 -20.67
CA LEU A 73 -22.68 -27.26 -20.30
C LEU A 73 -22.55 -28.80 -20.39
N GLY A 74 -21.74 -29.31 -21.33
CA GLY A 74 -21.48 -30.75 -21.49
C GLY A 74 -20.66 -31.37 -20.35
N MET A 75 -19.78 -30.59 -19.70
CA MET A 75 -19.02 -31.07 -18.53
C MET A 75 -19.85 -31.07 -17.24
N ALA A 76 -20.87 -30.20 -17.14
CA ALA A 76 -21.77 -30.15 -15.97
C ALA A 76 -22.77 -31.32 -15.92
N PHE A 77 -22.97 -32.05 -17.03
CA PHE A 77 -23.88 -33.18 -17.15
C PHE A 77 -23.19 -34.50 -17.52
N TRP A 78 -21.89 -34.63 -17.23
CA TRP A 78 -21.22 -35.92 -17.33
C TRP A 78 -21.71 -36.85 -16.21
N PRO A 79 -22.30 -38.02 -16.50
CA PRO A 79 -22.82 -38.91 -15.47
C PRO A 79 -21.65 -39.44 -14.63
N ALA A 80 -21.65 -39.11 -13.35
CA ALA A 80 -20.78 -39.70 -12.35
C ALA A 80 -20.97 -41.22 -12.37
N GLN A 81 -19.93 -41.96 -12.77
CA GLN A 81 -19.92 -43.40 -12.60
C GLN A 81 -19.87 -43.70 -11.11
N THR A 82 -21.02 -44.02 -10.53
CA THR A 82 -21.14 -44.51 -9.16
C THR A 82 -20.58 -45.92 -9.12
N PHE A 83 -19.39 -46.09 -8.54
CA PHE A 83 -18.92 -47.40 -8.10
C PHE A 83 -19.78 -47.85 -6.92
N TYR A 84 -20.64 -48.83 -7.16
CA TYR A 84 -21.27 -49.61 -6.10
C TYR A 84 -20.21 -50.55 -5.52
N ALA A 85 -19.65 -50.20 -4.36
CA ALA A 85 -19.00 -51.18 -3.50
C ALA A 85 -20.09 -51.93 -2.74
N THR A 86 -20.24 -53.23 -3.04
CA THR A 86 -21.09 -54.14 -2.28
C THR A 86 -20.47 -54.38 -0.90
N THR A 87 -21.02 -53.76 0.12
CA THR A 87 -20.76 -54.15 1.52
C THR A 87 -21.83 -55.14 1.96
N ASP A 88 -21.42 -56.39 2.16
CA ASP A 88 -22.18 -57.35 2.97
C ASP A 88 -22.24 -56.86 4.43
N ALA A 89 -23.39 -57.06 5.07
CA ALA A 89 -23.60 -56.84 6.50
C ALA A 89 -24.50 -57.96 7.04
N PRO A 90 -24.54 -58.21 8.36
CA PRO A 90 -23.50 -58.09 9.39
C PRO A 90 -23.43 -59.35 10.26
N ALA A 91 -22.50 -59.39 11.23
CA ALA A 91 -22.72 -60.19 12.44
C ALA A 91 -22.02 -59.60 13.66
N PHE A 92 -22.80 -59.55 14.76
CA PHE A 92 -22.44 -59.43 16.17
C PHE A 92 -22.43 -58.04 16.85
N THR A 93 -23.39 -57.99 17.79
CA THR A 93 -23.34 -57.54 19.19
C THR A 93 -23.36 -56.07 19.52
N THR A 94 -24.49 -55.72 20.13
CA THR A 94 -24.74 -54.69 21.13
C THR A 94 -23.51 -54.39 21.99
N ASP A 95 -22.98 -53.18 21.86
CA ASP A 95 -22.46 -52.46 23.01
C ASP A 95 -22.67 -50.96 22.81
N MET A 96 -23.36 -50.35 23.76
CA MET A 96 -23.62 -48.91 23.78
C MET A 96 -22.35 -48.17 24.20
N ALA A 97 -21.73 -47.47 23.27
CA ALA A 97 -20.96 -46.27 23.56
C ALA A 97 -21.19 -45.28 22.41
N LEU A 98 -21.80 -44.12 22.71
CA LEU A 98 -21.89 -43.02 21.76
C LEU A 98 -20.46 -42.64 21.35
N PRO A 99 -20.11 -42.61 20.05
CA PRO A 99 -18.81 -42.12 19.64
C PRO A 99 -18.73 -40.65 20.02
N VAL A 100 -17.79 -40.32 20.90
CA VAL A 100 -17.33 -38.93 21.06
C VAL A 100 -16.93 -38.48 19.67
N SER A 101 -17.67 -37.52 19.11
CA SER A 101 -17.34 -36.88 17.85
C SER A 101 -15.88 -36.42 17.96
N ALA A 102 -14.99 -37.07 17.20
CA ALA A 102 -13.64 -36.56 17.04
C ALA A 102 -13.76 -35.12 16.53
N PRO A 103 -13.00 -34.16 17.09
CA PRO A 103 -12.99 -32.81 16.55
C PRO A 103 -12.72 -32.92 15.05
N SER A 104 -13.58 -32.29 14.24
CA SER A 104 -13.36 -32.20 12.80
C SER A 104 -11.91 -31.77 12.58
N PRO A 105 -11.16 -32.40 11.64
CA PRO A 105 -9.81 -31.95 11.35
C PRO A 105 -9.89 -30.46 11.07
N ARG A 106 -9.12 -29.67 11.83
CA ARG A 106 -8.96 -28.24 11.53
C ARG A 106 -8.45 -28.20 10.11
N VAL A 107 -9.27 -27.70 9.19
CA VAL A 107 -8.78 -27.33 7.87
C VAL A 107 -7.90 -26.12 8.13
N ASP A 108 -6.59 -26.33 8.20
CA ASP A 108 -5.61 -25.25 8.18
C ASP A 108 -5.83 -24.51 6.87
N THR A 109 -6.62 -23.44 6.93
CA THR A 109 -6.81 -22.55 5.80
C THR A 109 -5.46 -21.89 5.58
N PRO A 110 -4.85 -22.00 4.40
CA PRO A 110 -3.59 -21.32 4.15
C PRO A 110 -3.82 -19.84 4.38
N ARG A 111 -3.18 -19.28 5.41
CA ARG A 111 -3.28 -17.85 5.74
C ARG A 111 -2.68 -16.96 4.66
N TRP A 112 -1.98 -17.58 3.71
CA TRP A 112 -1.38 -16.95 2.56
C TRP A 112 -2.16 -17.25 1.29
N SER A 113 -2.33 -16.22 0.49
CA SER A 113 -2.90 -16.32 -0.84
C SER A 113 -2.14 -15.43 -1.82
N LEU A 114 -2.25 -15.77 -3.11
CA LEU A 114 -1.73 -14.97 -4.20
C LEU A 114 -2.86 -14.13 -4.77
N LEU A 115 -2.54 -12.86 -5.03
CA LEU A 115 -3.39 -11.91 -5.72
C LEU A 115 -2.77 -11.55 -7.07
N SER A 116 -3.46 -10.70 -7.83
CA SER A 116 -2.98 -10.25 -9.13
C SER A 116 -1.56 -9.67 -9.02
N PRO A 117 -0.59 -10.16 -9.83
CA PRO A 117 0.78 -9.71 -9.77
C PRO A 117 0.91 -8.27 -10.27
N MET A 118 1.96 -7.58 -9.82
CA MET A 118 2.31 -6.27 -10.36
C MET A 118 2.56 -6.36 -11.88
N PRO A 119 2.19 -5.33 -12.66
CA PRO A 119 2.54 -5.25 -14.08
C PRO A 119 4.05 -5.30 -14.33
N THR A 120 4.84 -4.66 -13.47
CA THR A 120 6.29 -4.60 -13.60
C THR A 120 6.99 -5.26 -12.42
N ALA A 121 7.86 -6.22 -12.69
CA ALA A 121 8.77 -6.78 -11.70
C ALA A 121 9.79 -5.72 -11.25
N ARG A 122 9.85 -5.42 -9.94
CA ARG A 122 10.68 -4.34 -9.40
C ARG A 122 11.08 -4.57 -7.95
N SER A 123 12.22 -4.01 -7.55
CA SER A 123 12.63 -3.88 -6.14
C SER A 123 12.91 -2.43 -5.79
N ARG A 124 13.03 -2.11 -4.49
CA ARG A 124 13.36 -0.75 -3.99
C ARG A 124 12.40 0.34 -4.47
N ALA A 125 11.16 -0.03 -4.77
CA ALA A 125 10.11 0.91 -5.09
C ALA A 125 9.68 1.68 -3.84
N ALA A 126 9.29 2.92 -4.02
CA ALA A 126 8.59 3.67 -2.99
C ALA A 126 7.13 3.21 -2.98
N SER A 127 6.51 3.09 -1.81
CA SER A 127 5.09 2.73 -1.73
C SER A 127 4.35 3.49 -0.65
N ALA A 128 3.07 3.78 -0.89
CA ALA A 128 2.18 4.31 0.12
C ALA A 128 0.72 3.97 -0.19
N LEU A 129 -0.05 3.67 0.87
CA LEU A 129 -1.48 3.42 0.77
C LEU A 129 -2.24 4.75 0.86
N LEU A 130 -3.14 4.98 -0.10
CA LEU A 130 -4.03 6.13 -0.19
C LEU A 130 -5.49 5.66 -0.34
N PRO A 131 -6.49 6.55 -0.20
CA PRO A 131 -7.90 6.16 -0.31
C PRO A 131 -8.29 5.53 -1.66
N ASP A 132 -7.61 5.89 -2.76
CA ASP A 132 -7.86 5.38 -4.10
C ASP A 132 -7.11 4.08 -4.42
N GLY A 133 -6.10 3.71 -3.64
CA GLY A 133 -5.37 2.45 -3.81
C GLY A 133 -4.00 2.43 -3.16
N TRP A 134 -3.27 1.34 -3.38
CA TRP A 134 -1.88 1.21 -2.94
C TRP A 134 -0.93 1.57 -4.09
N HIS A 135 -0.20 2.68 -3.92
CA HIS A 135 0.69 3.22 -4.94
C HIS A 135 2.09 2.64 -4.79
N ILE A 136 2.65 2.18 -5.91
CA ILE A 136 4.02 1.68 -6.05
C ILE A 136 4.71 2.53 -7.12
N VAL A 137 5.80 3.20 -6.75
CA VAL A 137 6.46 4.20 -7.59
C VAL A 137 7.95 3.91 -7.72
N GLY A 138 8.44 3.93 -8.96
CA GLY A 138 9.85 3.78 -9.29
C GLY A 138 10.41 2.42 -8.85
N GLY A 139 11.63 2.43 -8.31
CA GLY A 139 12.38 1.22 -8.01
C GLY A 139 13.42 0.92 -9.08
N GLU A 140 13.87 -0.33 -9.13
CA GLU A 140 14.80 -0.83 -10.15
C GLU A 140 14.36 -2.20 -10.67
N ASN A 141 14.74 -2.49 -11.92
CA ASN A 141 14.65 -3.82 -12.53
C ASN A 141 15.92 -4.12 -13.36
N ARG A 142 15.85 -5.11 -14.26
CA ARG A 142 16.98 -5.48 -15.13
C ARG A 142 17.42 -4.38 -16.09
N ASP A 143 16.50 -3.49 -16.45
CA ASP A 143 16.71 -2.44 -17.44
C ASP A 143 17.26 -1.15 -16.79
N GLY A 144 17.16 -1.02 -15.46
CA GLY A 144 17.72 0.08 -14.69
C GLY A 144 16.75 0.66 -13.68
N ASP A 145 16.99 1.93 -13.31
CA ASP A 145 16.10 2.70 -12.44
C ASP A 145 14.77 2.98 -13.16
N LEU A 146 13.66 2.85 -12.43
CA LEU A 146 12.30 2.99 -12.95
C LEU A 146 11.67 4.32 -12.52
N ASP A 147 10.81 4.87 -13.37
CA ASP A 147 9.91 5.99 -13.11
C ASP A 147 8.43 5.57 -13.03
N GLY A 148 8.11 4.34 -13.43
CA GLY A 148 6.75 3.84 -13.52
C GLY A 148 5.98 3.90 -12.20
N HIS A 149 4.72 4.29 -12.30
CA HIS A 149 3.78 4.43 -11.18
C HIS A 149 2.59 3.48 -11.40
N GLU A 150 2.47 2.49 -10.52
CA GLU A 150 1.42 1.48 -10.53
C GLU A 150 0.57 1.60 -9.27
N VAL A 151 -0.75 1.43 -9.40
CA VAL A 151 -1.71 1.54 -8.30
C VAL A 151 -2.52 0.26 -8.22
N TYR A 152 -2.52 -0.38 -7.05
CA TYR A 152 -3.35 -1.53 -6.78
C TYR A 152 -4.69 -1.13 -6.17
N ASN A 153 -5.78 -1.58 -6.80
CA ASN A 153 -7.13 -1.45 -6.25
C ASN A 153 -7.52 -2.76 -5.53
N PRO A 154 -7.64 -2.75 -4.19
CA PRO A 154 -7.97 -3.95 -3.43
C PRO A 154 -9.43 -4.41 -3.57
N ALA A 155 -10.34 -3.56 -4.08
CA ALA A 155 -11.75 -3.92 -4.18
C ALA A 155 -12.06 -4.90 -5.32
N TRP A 156 -11.22 -4.96 -6.35
CA TRP A 156 -11.41 -5.82 -7.52
C TRP A 156 -10.14 -6.58 -7.93
N ASP A 157 -9.13 -6.56 -7.07
CA ASP A 157 -7.83 -7.21 -7.30
C ASP A 157 -7.21 -6.83 -8.65
N HIS A 158 -6.96 -5.53 -8.86
CA HIS A 158 -6.49 -5.05 -10.15
C HIS A 158 -5.42 -3.97 -10.02
N TRP A 159 -4.43 -4.03 -10.91
CA TRP A 159 -3.38 -3.03 -11.03
C TRP A 159 -3.65 -2.09 -12.20
N MET A 160 -3.37 -0.81 -11.99
CA MET A 160 -3.47 0.22 -13.02
C MET A 160 -2.15 0.97 -13.11
N THR A 161 -1.70 1.27 -14.33
CA THR A 161 -0.60 2.20 -14.55
C THR A 161 -1.15 3.62 -14.63
N THR A 162 -0.49 4.56 -13.97
CA THR A 162 -0.83 5.99 -14.01
C THR A 162 0.39 6.82 -14.42
N SER A 163 0.27 8.15 -14.38
CA SER A 163 1.33 9.08 -14.78
C SER A 163 2.65 8.71 -14.07
N PRO A 164 3.75 8.51 -14.81
CA PRO A 164 5.03 8.12 -14.21
C PRO A 164 5.62 9.28 -13.41
N ARG A 165 6.43 8.95 -12.41
CA ARG A 165 7.21 9.95 -11.67
C ARG A 165 8.14 10.67 -12.64
N PRO A 166 8.36 12.00 -12.56
CA PRO A 166 9.15 12.68 -13.59
C PRO A 166 10.65 12.33 -13.61
N VAL A 167 11.15 11.61 -12.59
CA VAL A 167 12.53 11.14 -12.51
C VAL A 167 12.52 9.68 -12.07
N ALA A 168 13.20 8.83 -12.85
CA ALA A 168 13.42 7.44 -12.51
C ALA A 168 14.37 7.33 -11.31
N ALA A 169 13.98 6.58 -10.28
CA ALA A 169 14.82 6.39 -9.11
C ALA A 169 14.45 5.14 -8.32
N ARG A 170 15.47 4.47 -7.81
CA ARG A 170 15.36 3.41 -6.81
C ARG A 170 15.59 3.93 -5.40
N GLY A 171 15.03 3.25 -4.40
CA GLY A 171 15.29 3.56 -2.99
C GLY A 171 14.78 4.93 -2.55
N ALA A 172 13.80 5.49 -3.27
CA ALA A 172 13.01 6.60 -2.76
C ALA A 172 12.03 6.07 -1.70
N ALA A 173 11.53 6.94 -0.83
CA ALA A 173 10.42 6.59 0.06
C ALA A 173 9.17 7.36 -0.32
N ALA A 174 8.00 6.80 0.02
CA ALA A 174 6.72 7.45 -0.22
C ALA A 174 5.85 7.50 1.03
N ALA A 175 4.98 8.49 1.10
CA ALA A 175 3.95 8.64 2.12
C ALA A 175 2.72 9.30 1.50
N GLY A 176 1.54 8.77 1.84
CA GLY A 176 0.26 9.29 1.38
C GLY A 176 -0.40 10.15 2.46
N VAL A 177 -0.81 11.37 2.12
CA VAL A 177 -1.59 12.25 3.02
C VAL A 177 -2.64 12.98 2.20
N ASP A 178 -3.91 12.90 2.62
CA ASP A 178 -5.03 13.64 2.04
C ASP A 178 -5.16 13.57 0.49
N GLY A 179 -4.95 12.38 -0.09
CA GLY A 179 -5.01 12.18 -1.54
C GLY A 179 -3.76 12.64 -2.30
N MET A 180 -2.70 13.01 -1.57
CA MET A 180 -1.42 13.42 -2.13
C MET A 180 -0.36 12.36 -1.79
N LEU A 181 0.32 11.86 -2.80
CA LEU A 181 1.44 10.93 -2.67
C LEU A 181 2.75 11.72 -2.74
N TYR A 182 3.46 11.80 -1.62
CA TYR A 182 4.77 12.43 -1.54
C TYR A 182 5.84 11.36 -1.74
N VAL A 183 6.78 11.59 -2.66
CA VAL A 183 7.91 10.69 -2.96
C VAL A 183 9.21 11.46 -2.81
N ALA A 184 10.01 11.09 -1.83
CA ALA A 184 11.22 11.81 -1.46
C ALA A 184 12.49 11.00 -1.77
N GLY A 185 13.48 11.69 -2.33
CA GLY A 185 14.83 11.18 -2.56
C GLY A 185 14.91 10.04 -3.57
N GLY A 186 15.81 9.11 -3.29
CA GLY A 186 16.17 7.98 -4.13
C GLY A 186 17.53 8.15 -4.82
N CYS A 187 17.95 7.13 -5.54
CA CYS A 187 19.16 7.12 -6.35
C CYS A 187 18.78 7.12 -7.84
N HIS A 188 19.46 7.92 -8.64
CA HIS A 188 19.47 7.81 -10.10
C HIS A 188 20.91 7.55 -10.56
N GLY A 189 21.17 6.35 -11.06
CA GLY A 189 22.52 5.85 -11.31
C GLY A 189 23.37 5.89 -10.03
N ALA A 190 24.47 6.65 -10.08
CA ALA A 190 25.38 6.83 -8.95
C ALA A 190 25.01 8.01 -8.02
N SER A 191 24.02 8.82 -8.36
CA SER A 191 23.69 10.04 -7.63
C SER A 191 22.49 9.84 -6.69
N ALA A 192 22.65 10.21 -5.42
CA ALA A 192 21.51 10.39 -4.53
C ALA A 192 20.75 11.69 -4.89
N LEU A 193 19.44 11.68 -4.70
CA LEU A 193 18.54 12.78 -5.06
C LEU A 193 18.06 13.49 -3.79
N ASN A 194 17.96 14.82 -3.85
CA ASN A 194 17.25 15.62 -2.84
C ASN A 194 15.82 15.99 -3.28
N ARG A 195 15.33 15.40 -4.37
CA ARG A 195 14.05 15.76 -4.98
C ARG A 195 12.87 15.24 -4.16
N MET A 196 11.83 16.05 -4.01
CA MET A 196 10.52 15.60 -3.55
C MET A 196 9.47 15.86 -4.64
N ASP A 197 8.86 14.78 -5.10
CA ASP A 197 7.77 14.79 -6.06
C ASP A 197 6.44 14.51 -5.35
N VAL A 198 5.37 15.18 -5.76
CA VAL A 198 4.04 15.02 -5.19
C VAL A 198 3.06 14.71 -6.30
N PHE A 199 2.35 13.60 -6.17
CA PHE A 199 1.29 13.21 -7.08
C PHE A 199 -0.07 13.46 -6.43
N ASP A 200 -0.91 14.22 -7.12
CA ASP A 200 -2.30 14.44 -6.73
C ASP A 200 -3.18 13.37 -7.36
N THR A 201 -3.81 12.53 -6.53
CA THR A 201 -4.64 11.42 -7.01
C THR A 201 -5.96 11.86 -7.66
N ALA A 202 -6.42 13.08 -7.37
CA ALA A 202 -7.62 13.63 -7.98
C ALA A 202 -7.37 14.14 -9.41
N THR A 203 -6.19 14.71 -9.67
CA THR A 203 -5.83 15.26 -10.99
C THR A 203 -4.97 14.33 -11.83
N GLY A 204 -4.26 13.38 -11.22
CA GLY A 204 -3.33 12.48 -11.90
C GLY A 204 -2.03 13.17 -12.32
N VAL A 205 -1.68 14.29 -11.68
CA VAL A 205 -0.56 15.15 -12.07
C VAL A 205 0.53 15.13 -11.00
N TRP A 206 1.79 15.03 -11.46
CA TRP A 206 2.98 15.20 -10.63
C TRP A 206 3.41 16.66 -10.56
N GLN A 207 3.82 17.09 -9.37
CA GLN A 207 4.40 18.40 -9.10
C GLN A 207 5.68 18.23 -8.26
N VAL A 208 6.57 19.22 -8.32
CA VAL A 208 7.77 19.25 -7.48
C VAL A 208 7.48 20.07 -6.23
N ALA A 209 7.76 19.51 -5.06
CA ALA A 209 7.70 20.21 -3.78
C ALA A 209 9.10 20.65 -3.31
N ALA A 210 9.18 21.27 -2.13
CA ALA A 210 10.47 21.71 -1.59
C ALA A 210 11.44 20.51 -1.46
N PRO A 211 12.68 20.62 -1.96
CA PRO A 211 13.63 19.52 -1.93
C PRO A 211 14.06 19.20 -0.50
N LEU A 212 14.47 17.95 -0.26
CA LEU A 212 15.17 17.53 0.94
C LEU A 212 16.38 18.46 1.19
N PRO A 213 16.72 18.78 2.46
CA PRO A 213 17.90 19.59 2.78
C PRO A 213 19.22 19.02 2.27
N GLU A 214 19.31 17.70 2.09
CA GLU A 214 20.45 17.01 1.47
C GLU A 214 19.97 15.83 0.61
N PRO A 215 20.77 15.38 -0.39
CA PRO A 215 20.42 14.24 -1.22
C PRO A 215 20.48 12.94 -0.41
N LEU A 216 19.43 12.11 -0.49
CA LEU A 216 19.32 10.88 0.29
C LEU A 216 18.67 9.76 -0.52
N CYS A 217 19.20 8.56 -0.37
CA CYS A 217 18.70 7.34 -0.98
C CYS A 217 18.62 6.21 0.06
N GLY A 218 17.61 5.35 -0.03
CA GLY A 218 17.34 4.35 0.99
C GLY A 218 16.93 4.96 2.33
N LEU A 219 16.27 6.12 2.31
CA LEU A 219 15.74 6.77 3.50
C LEU A 219 14.46 6.07 3.97
N ALA A 220 14.15 6.19 5.26
CA ALA A 220 12.85 5.80 5.79
C ALA A 220 11.94 7.03 5.90
N MET A 221 10.65 6.87 5.63
CA MET A 221 9.69 7.98 5.70
C MET A 221 8.37 7.54 6.34
N ALA A 222 7.77 8.45 7.12
CA ALA A 222 6.48 8.24 7.76
C ALA A 222 5.68 9.56 7.82
N ALA A 223 4.37 9.49 7.61
CA ALA A 223 3.48 10.63 7.82
C ALA A 223 2.90 10.60 9.24
N TRP A 224 2.99 11.70 9.98
CA TRP A 224 2.41 11.83 11.31
C TRP A 224 1.88 13.23 11.57
N LYS A 225 0.59 13.33 11.92
CA LYS A 225 -0.14 14.56 12.31
C LYS A 225 0.18 15.81 11.48
N GLY A 226 0.09 15.71 10.15
CA GLY A 226 0.28 16.87 9.26
C GLY A 226 1.73 17.15 8.89
N SER A 227 2.66 16.25 9.19
CA SER A 227 4.05 16.34 8.77
C SER A 227 4.56 15.03 8.19
N LEU A 228 5.57 15.10 7.33
CA LEU A 228 6.33 13.94 6.86
C LEU A 228 7.68 13.92 7.57
N TYR A 229 8.04 12.77 8.12
CA TYR A 229 9.31 12.57 8.79
C TYR A 229 10.20 11.69 7.92
N VAL A 230 11.42 12.14 7.66
CA VAL A 230 12.44 11.42 6.90
C VAL A 230 13.63 11.13 7.79
N PHE A 231 14.14 9.90 7.72
CA PHE A 231 15.19 9.40 8.59
C PHE A 231 16.29 8.71 7.80
N GLY A 232 17.53 9.09 8.08
CA GLY A 232 18.75 8.45 7.59
C GLY A 232 18.86 8.43 6.07
N GLY A 233 19.48 7.36 5.56
CA GLY A 233 19.77 7.18 4.13
C GLY A 233 21.25 7.36 3.78
N TRP A 234 21.57 7.18 2.51
CA TRP A 234 22.90 7.35 1.93
C TRP A 234 22.93 8.57 1.02
N ASP A 235 23.95 9.43 1.19
CA ASP A 235 24.04 10.73 0.51
C ASP A 235 24.84 10.71 -0.81
N GLY A 236 25.28 9.53 -1.25
CA GLY A 236 26.22 9.38 -2.37
C GLY A 236 27.65 9.07 -1.93
N GLU A 237 27.98 9.33 -0.66
CA GLU A 237 29.30 9.08 -0.09
C GLU A 237 29.21 8.20 1.17
N ARG A 238 28.34 8.56 2.11
CA ARG A 238 28.23 7.92 3.42
C ARG A 238 26.79 7.75 3.87
N VAL A 239 26.58 6.80 4.78
CA VAL A 239 25.30 6.64 5.48
C VAL A 239 25.15 7.77 6.49
N ARG A 240 23.95 8.32 6.61
CA ARG A 240 23.63 9.49 7.43
C ARG A 240 22.71 9.11 8.59
N ASP A 241 22.79 9.91 9.64
CA ASP A 241 21.97 9.87 10.86
C ASP A 241 20.97 11.02 10.91
N VAL A 242 20.71 11.68 9.79
CA VAL A 242 19.85 12.87 9.74
C VAL A 242 18.38 12.53 9.95
N ALA A 243 17.65 13.46 10.57
CA ALA A 243 16.20 13.43 10.64
C ALA A 243 15.65 14.79 10.17
N PHE A 244 14.71 14.77 9.23
CA PHE A 244 14.05 15.97 8.71
C PHE A 244 12.54 15.84 8.81
N VAL A 245 11.88 16.97 9.05
CA VAL A 245 10.42 17.07 9.13
C VAL A 245 9.95 18.05 8.06
N PHE A 246 9.05 17.60 7.20
CA PHE A 246 8.34 18.44 6.25
C PHE A 246 6.98 18.82 6.82
N ASP A 247 6.75 20.10 7.04
CA ASP A 247 5.44 20.61 7.44
C ASP A 247 4.55 20.74 6.19
N LEU A 248 3.40 20.04 6.18
CA LEU A 248 2.50 20.01 5.03
C LEU A 248 1.70 21.31 4.86
N GLN A 249 1.62 22.17 5.89
CA GLN A 249 0.92 23.45 5.81
C GLN A 249 1.82 24.54 5.23
N THR A 250 3.07 24.61 5.68
CA THR A 250 4.03 25.64 5.23
C THR A 250 4.83 25.21 4.02
N GLY A 251 4.93 23.90 3.76
CA GLY A 251 5.72 23.35 2.67
C GLY A 251 7.23 23.50 2.90
N THR A 252 7.68 23.45 4.15
CA THR A 252 9.09 23.67 4.52
C THR A 252 9.67 22.52 5.31
N TRP A 253 10.96 22.26 5.11
CA TRP A 253 11.74 21.30 5.88
C TRP A 253 12.38 21.94 7.12
N THR A 254 12.37 21.22 8.23
CA THR A 254 13.13 21.54 9.45
C THR A 254 13.94 20.33 9.90
N GLN A 255 15.05 20.56 10.58
CA GLN A 255 15.84 19.50 11.21
C GLN A 255 15.17 19.03 12.50
N ALA A 256 15.07 17.72 12.68
CA ALA A 256 14.71 17.06 13.94
C ALA A 256 15.94 16.43 14.60
N ALA A 257 15.77 15.86 15.78
CA ALA A 257 16.80 15.10 16.48
C ALA A 257 17.33 13.96 15.60
N SER A 258 18.63 14.00 15.33
CA SER A 258 19.34 12.96 14.57
C SER A 258 19.13 11.57 15.16
N LEU A 259 19.17 10.54 14.32
CA LEU A 259 19.14 9.15 14.73
C LEU A 259 20.26 8.83 15.73
N PRO A 260 20.07 7.85 16.62
CA PRO A 260 21.13 7.42 17.53
C PRO A 260 22.40 6.91 16.83
N ALA A 261 22.29 6.43 15.59
CA ALA A 261 23.40 6.04 14.73
C ALA A 261 23.03 6.19 13.24
N PRO A 262 24.02 6.37 12.34
CA PRO A 262 23.77 6.40 10.89
C PRO A 262 23.12 5.11 10.37
N ARG A 263 22.06 5.25 9.57
CA ARG A 263 21.32 4.09 9.07
C ARG A 263 20.63 4.37 7.73
N ALA A 264 20.72 3.41 6.81
CA ALA A 264 19.97 3.39 5.55
C ALA A 264 19.13 2.10 5.44
N PHE A 265 18.13 2.10 4.56
CA PHE A 265 17.25 0.97 4.26
C PHE A 265 16.55 0.36 5.49
N MET A 266 16.17 1.22 6.43
CA MET A 266 15.35 0.85 7.59
C MET A 266 13.90 0.64 7.19
N ALA A 267 13.18 -0.17 7.97
CA ALA A 267 11.72 -0.11 7.95
C ALA A 267 11.26 1.02 8.90
N ALA A 268 10.22 1.77 8.51
CA ALA A 268 9.56 2.72 9.40
C ALA A 268 8.04 2.48 9.42
N VAL A 269 7.43 2.61 10.59
CA VAL A 269 5.98 2.49 10.75
C VAL A 269 5.49 3.35 11.91
N VAL A 270 4.32 3.95 11.74
CA VAL A 270 3.65 4.73 12.78
C VAL A 270 2.80 3.80 13.62
N VAL A 271 2.99 3.84 14.94
CA VAL A 271 2.13 3.17 15.92
C VAL A 271 1.84 4.17 17.03
N ASP A 272 0.56 4.41 17.28
CA ASP A 272 0.06 5.40 18.25
C ASP A 272 0.67 6.80 18.03
N ASP A 273 1.48 7.26 18.99
CA ASP A 273 2.12 8.57 19.02
C ASP A 273 3.63 8.50 18.73
N ALA A 274 4.13 7.39 18.18
CA ALA A 274 5.53 7.19 17.85
C ALA A 274 5.75 6.68 16.42
N ILE A 275 6.96 6.93 15.91
CA ILE A 275 7.45 6.34 14.67
C ILE A 275 8.50 5.32 15.04
N TYR A 276 8.23 4.05 14.77
CA TYR A 276 9.17 2.96 15.00
C TYR A 276 10.06 2.78 13.77
N LEU A 277 11.36 2.58 14.00
CA LEU A 277 12.36 2.29 12.99
C LEU A 277 13.11 1.01 13.34
N PHE A 278 13.30 0.13 12.36
CA PHE A 278 13.88 -1.20 12.56
C PHE A 278 15.02 -1.48 11.58
N GLY A 279 16.12 -2.01 12.12
CA GLY A 279 17.24 -2.56 11.38
C GLY A 279 17.92 -1.55 10.45
N GLY A 280 18.19 -1.97 9.21
CA GLY A 280 18.89 -1.20 8.19
C GLY A 280 20.37 -1.54 8.10
N HIS A 281 21.12 -0.74 7.34
CA HIS A 281 22.56 -0.87 7.11
C HIS A 281 23.29 0.39 7.54
N ASP A 282 24.40 0.27 8.27
CA ASP A 282 25.18 1.40 8.81
C ASP A 282 26.35 1.83 7.92
N GLY A 283 26.55 1.13 6.81
CA GLY A 283 27.68 1.30 5.89
C GLY A 283 28.74 0.20 6.02
N GLN A 284 28.65 -0.64 7.06
CA GLN A 284 29.54 -1.77 7.33
C GLN A 284 28.76 -3.09 7.45
N ALA A 285 27.64 -3.09 8.15
CA ALA A 285 26.84 -4.28 8.42
C ALA A 285 25.34 -3.99 8.50
N GLN A 286 24.55 -5.05 8.33
CA GLN A 286 23.14 -5.05 8.68
C GLN A 286 22.96 -4.99 10.19
N GLN A 287 21.90 -4.32 10.62
CA GLN A 287 21.66 -4.03 12.03
C GLN A 287 20.33 -4.63 12.48
N ALA A 288 20.25 -4.99 13.75
CA ALA A 288 19.06 -5.58 14.38
C ALA A 288 18.38 -4.61 15.35
N ASP A 289 19.05 -3.53 15.74
CA ASP A 289 18.50 -2.57 16.68
C ASP A 289 17.26 -1.87 16.11
N ALA A 290 16.45 -1.38 17.04
CA ALA A 290 15.23 -0.67 16.74
C ALA A 290 15.12 0.54 17.65
N TRP A 291 14.54 1.60 17.12
CA TRP A 291 14.29 2.82 17.85
C TRP A 291 12.85 3.26 17.65
N ARG A 292 12.29 3.97 18.63
CA ARG A 292 11.06 4.73 18.43
C ARG A 292 11.36 6.21 18.60
N TYR A 293 10.98 7.00 17.62
CA TYR A 293 11.01 8.43 17.67
C TYR A 293 9.69 8.95 18.22
N ARG A 294 9.75 9.93 19.13
CA ARG A 294 8.60 10.62 19.73
C ARG A 294 8.50 12.02 19.13
N PRO A 295 7.69 12.24 18.07
CA PRO A 295 7.63 13.54 17.40
C PRO A 295 7.25 14.71 18.31
N ALA A 296 6.39 14.47 19.31
CA ALA A 296 5.99 15.51 20.27
C ALA A 296 7.12 15.94 21.23
N GLN A 297 8.17 15.13 21.37
CA GLN A 297 9.30 15.36 22.28
C GLN A 297 10.60 15.65 21.54
N ASP A 298 10.63 15.48 20.22
CA ASP A 298 11.85 15.51 19.41
C ASP A 298 12.96 14.62 20.01
N ALA A 299 12.60 13.38 20.36
CA ALA A 299 13.46 12.50 21.14
C ALA A 299 13.36 11.04 20.69
N TRP A 300 14.46 10.32 20.89
CA TRP A 300 14.60 8.90 20.58
C TRP A 300 14.57 8.05 21.83
N GLU A 301 13.92 6.89 21.71
CA GLU A 301 13.92 5.84 22.73
C GLU A 301 14.29 4.50 22.08
N ALA A 302 14.93 3.63 22.84
CA ALA A 302 15.18 2.26 22.39
C ALA A 302 13.85 1.51 22.22
N ALA A 303 13.74 0.74 21.14
CA ALA A 303 12.67 -0.22 20.92
C ALA A 303 13.23 -1.66 20.91
N PRO A 304 12.41 -2.69 21.10
CA PRO A 304 12.87 -4.07 21.04
C PRO A 304 13.51 -4.40 19.70
N SER A 305 14.78 -4.82 19.74
CA SER A 305 15.55 -5.21 18.56
C SER A 305 14.93 -6.39 17.82
N LEU A 306 15.12 -6.45 16.51
CA LEU A 306 14.79 -7.58 15.66
C LEU A 306 15.50 -8.85 16.16
N PRO A 307 14.89 -10.04 16.00
CA PRO A 307 15.54 -11.32 16.32
C PRO A 307 16.82 -11.58 15.52
N ARG A 308 16.93 -10.99 14.32
CA ARG A 308 18.10 -11.09 13.43
C ARG A 308 18.35 -9.73 12.76
N PRO A 309 19.60 -9.39 12.44
CA PRO A 309 19.91 -8.21 11.64
C PRO A 309 19.25 -8.27 10.25
N GLY A 310 18.86 -7.13 9.71
CA GLY A 310 18.30 -7.06 8.37
C GLY A 310 18.33 -5.64 7.78
N SER A 311 18.39 -5.53 6.46
CA SER A 311 18.34 -4.26 5.73
C SER A 311 17.52 -4.37 4.45
N GLY A 312 16.91 -3.28 3.99
CA GLY A 312 15.92 -3.35 2.91
C GLY A 312 14.60 -3.96 3.38
N LEU A 313 14.27 -3.67 4.64
CA LEU A 313 13.09 -4.12 5.35
C LEU A 313 11.88 -3.26 4.99
N SER A 314 10.70 -3.85 5.05
CA SER A 314 9.42 -3.13 5.05
C SER A 314 8.66 -3.40 6.34
N ALA A 315 7.95 -2.39 6.82
CA ALA A 315 7.12 -2.47 8.01
C ALA A 315 5.68 -2.11 7.69
N ALA A 316 4.76 -2.87 8.25
CA ALA A 316 3.34 -2.56 8.25
C ALA A 316 2.78 -2.85 9.65
N ALA A 317 1.77 -2.10 10.09
CA ALA A 317 1.21 -2.28 11.42
C ALA A 317 -0.32 -2.33 11.38
N ASP A 318 -0.88 -3.09 12.30
CA ASP A 318 -2.29 -3.04 12.67
C ASP A 318 -2.43 -2.62 14.15
N ALA A 319 -3.64 -2.72 14.70
CA ALA A 319 -3.92 -2.29 16.07
C ALA A 319 -3.17 -3.09 17.16
N GLY A 320 -2.66 -4.29 16.85
CA GLY A 320 -2.03 -5.16 17.84
C GLY A 320 -0.59 -5.55 17.52
N SER A 321 -0.12 -5.33 16.29
CA SER A 321 1.16 -5.87 15.85
C SER A 321 1.85 -5.03 14.78
N ILE A 322 3.19 -5.07 14.81
CA ILE A 322 4.06 -4.60 13.74
C ILE A 322 4.59 -5.83 13.00
N TYR A 323 4.48 -5.82 11.68
CA TYR A 323 4.97 -6.84 10.77
C TYR A 323 6.20 -6.30 10.06
N ILE A 324 7.33 -7.01 10.19
CA ILE A 324 8.60 -6.72 9.52
C ILE A 324 8.85 -7.78 8.47
N ILE A 325 8.96 -7.34 7.22
CA ILE A 325 9.02 -8.21 6.05
C ILE A 325 10.29 -7.92 5.24
N GLY A 326 10.95 -9.01 4.85
CA GLY A 326 12.09 -9.03 3.93
C GLY A 326 13.42 -8.75 4.62
N GLY A 327 14.47 -8.48 3.84
CA GLY A 327 15.70 -7.82 4.27
C GLY A 327 16.79 -8.67 4.92
N GLY A 328 16.70 -10.00 4.91
CA GLY A 328 17.72 -10.88 5.52
C GLY A 328 18.68 -11.48 4.51
N GLU A 329 19.99 -11.42 4.78
CA GLU A 329 21.00 -12.09 3.98
C GLU A 329 21.12 -13.58 4.34
N GLY A 330 21.18 -14.46 3.32
CA GLY A 330 21.40 -15.90 3.47
C GLY A 330 20.47 -16.78 2.62
N GLU A 331 20.82 -18.06 2.48
CA GLU A 331 19.98 -19.07 1.81
C GLU A 331 18.76 -19.48 2.65
N GLU A 332 18.76 -19.20 3.96
CA GLU A 332 17.73 -19.64 4.91
C GLU A 332 16.91 -18.46 5.47
N ASP A 333 15.67 -18.37 4.97
CA ASP A 333 14.53 -17.56 5.45
C ASP A 333 14.77 -16.05 5.74
N TYR A 334 14.10 -15.21 4.95
CA TYR A 334 14.03 -13.76 5.16
C TYR A 334 13.22 -13.39 6.44
N PRO A 335 13.51 -12.23 7.08
CA PRO A 335 12.74 -11.71 8.19
C PRO A 335 11.26 -11.62 7.85
N ARG A 336 10.47 -12.31 8.65
CA ARG A 336 9.00 -12.42 8.57
C ARG A 336 8.47 -12.33 9.98
N GLU A 337 8.86 -11.26 10.65
CA GLU A 337 8.73 -11.14 12.08
C GLU A 337 7.49 -10.31 12.42
N ARG A 338 6.76 -10.75 13.43
CA ARG A 338 5.62 -10.07 14.00
C ARG A 338 5.98 -9.69 15.43
N PHE A 339 6.03 -8.40 15.69
CA PHE A 339 6.14 -7.84 17.02
C PHE A 339 4.75 -7.58 17.58
N ASP A 340 4.39 -8.27 18.66
CA ASP A 340 3.14 -8.02 19.38
C ASP A 340 3.32 -6.82 20.32
N LEU A 341 2.50 -5.79 20.13
CA LEU A 341 2.59 -4.53 20.87
C LEU A 341 2.18 -4.67 22.34
N THR A 342 1.33 -5.66 22.65
CA THR A 342 0.82 -5.90 24.00
C THR A 342 1.79 -6.71 24.84
N THR A 343 2.30 -7.82 24.27
CA THR A 343 3.23 -8.70 24.98
C THR A 343 4.69 -8.28 24.82
N GLN A 344 4.97 -7.33 23.92
CA GLN A 344 6.30 -6.85 23.57
C GLN A 344 7.25 -7.99 23.17
N SER A 345 6.73 -8.95 22.41
CA SER A 345 7.47 -10.14 22.00
C SER A 345 7.43 -10.35 20.50
N TRP A 346 8.54 -10.84 19.96
CA TRP A 346 8.65 -11.26 18.57
C TRP A 346 8.11 -12.68 18.38
N SER A 347 7.50 -12.90 17.22
CA SER A 347 7.07 -14.21 16.73
C SER A 347 7.27 -14.26 15.22
N THR A 348 7.61 -15.42 14.70
CA THR A 348 7.84 -15.59 13.26
C THR A 348 6.53 -15.96 12.56
N LEU A 349 6.23 -15.30 11.45
CA LEU A 349 5.15 -15.66 10.54
C LEU A 349 5.57 -16.89 9.74
N ASP A 350 4.71 -17.90 9.68
CA ASP A 350 4.88 -18.97 8.71
C ASP A 350 4.59 -18.39 7.33
N ALA A 351 5.55 -18.39 6.39
CA ALA A 351 5.39 -17.82 5.05
C ALA A 351 5.75 -18.87 3.97
N PRO A 352 4.99 -18.94 2.86
CA PRO A 352 5.12 -20.01 1.87
C PRO A 352 6.44 -19.93 1.10
N ARG A 353 7.02 -18.74 0.94
CA ARG A 353 8.32 -18.56 0.30
C ARG A 353 9.47 -18.92 1.23
N ARG A 354 10.46 -19.57 0.63
CA ARG A 354 11.80 -19.80 1.19
C ARG A 354 12.83 -19.07 0.34
N GLY A 355 13.96 -18.70 0.94
CA GLY A 355 15.05 -17.97 0.29
C GLY A 355 15.00 -16.45 0.51
N PRO A 356 16.03 -15.70 0.10
CA PRO A 356 16.13 -14.27 0.39
C PRO A 356 15.04 -13.47 -0.31
N TRP A 357 14.48 -12.49 0.39
CA TRP A 357 13.53 -11.53 -0.17
C TRP A 357 13.84 -10.14 0.40
N HIS A 358 14.29 -9.20 -0.43
CA HIS A 358 14.69 -7.86 0.01
C HIS A 358 13.95 -6.77 -0.75
N HIS A 359 13.79 -5.61 -0.10
CA HIS A 359 13.25 -4.41 -0.73
C HIS A 359 11.87 -4.61 -1.38
N ALA A 360 11.08 -5.51 -0.80
CA ALA A 360 9.65 -5.63 -1.07
C ALA A 360 8.93 -4.44 -0.45
N SER A 361 7.75 -4.11 -0.96
CA SER A 361 6.83 -3.18 -0.30
C SER A 361 5.82 -3.98 0.52
N ALA A 362 5.51 -3.53 1.73
CA ALA A 362 4.49 -4.13 2.56
C ALA A 362 3.50 -3.07 3.08
N ALA A 363 2.21 -3.40 3.09
CA ALA A 363 1.17 -2.53 3.62
C ALA A 363 0.04 -3.35 4.22
N MET A 364 -0.61 -2.82 5.27
CA MET A 364 -1.87 -3.35 5.78
C MET A 364 -3.02 -2.77 4.96
N ILE A 365 -3.79 -3.63 4.29
CA ILE A 365 -5.01 -3.26 3.58
C ILE A 365 -6.17 -4.03 4.23
N GLY A 366 -6.99 -3.30 4.99
CA GLY A 366 -7.99 -3.94 5.86
C GLY A 366 -7.32 -4.87 6.88
N PRO A 367 -7.79 -6.13 7.02
CA PRO A 367 -7.23 -7.08 7.98
C PRO A 367 -6.01 -7.84 7.45
N ASN A 368 -5.55 -7.53 6.24
CA ASN A 368 -4.57 -8.34 5.52
C ASN A 368 -3.26 -7.57 5.35
N LEU A 369 -2.15 -8.29 5.51
CA LEU A 369 -0.81 -7.83 5.16
C LEU A 369 -0.55 -8.15 3.70
N HIS A 370 -0.40 -7.13 2.87
CA HIS A 370 -0.04 -7.26 1.47
C HIS A 370 1.46 -7.05 1.32
N ILE A 371 2.11 -7.88 0.51
CA ILE A 371 3.53 -7.80 0.19
C ILE A 371 3.70 -7.90 -1.31
N VAL A 372 4.39 -6.91 -1.90
CA VAL A 372 4.60 -6.85 -3.35
C VAL A 372 6.05 -6.58 -3.72
N GLY A 373 6.45 -7.10 -4.88
CA GLY A 373 7.74 -6.81 -5.47
C GLY A 373 8.92 -7.35 -4.69
N GLY A 374 10.05 -6.65 -4.77
CA GLY A 374 11.30 -7.01 -4.13
C GLY A 374 12.21 -7.87 -5.00
N TRP A 375 13.31 -8.33 -4.39
CA TRP A 375 14.34 -9.12 -5.05
C TRP A 375 14.57 -10.42 -4.26
N GLY A 376 14.60 -11.55 -4.97
CA GLY A 376 14.88 -12.87 -4.40
C GLY A 376 15.60 -13.77 -5.39
N GLY A 377 16.77 -13.32 -5.88
CA GLY A 377 17.50 -13.92 -7.01
C GLY A 377 17.10 -13.31 -8.37
N ASP A 378 15.89 -12.78 -8.47
CA ASP A 378 15.41 -11.95 -9.58
C ASP A 378 14.46 -10.87 -9.05
N TYR A 379 14.17 -9.86 -9.87
CA TYR A 379 13.10 -8.89 -9.63
C TYR A 379 11.76 -9.59 -9.66
N LEU A 380 10.95 -9.35 -8.63
CA LEU A 380 9.67 -10.00 -8.45
C LEU A 380 8.54 -9.06 -8.85
N ALA A 381 7.52 -9.60 -9.51
CA ALA A 381 6.23 -8.94 -9.76
C ALA A 381 5.14 -9.45 -8.81
N ILE A 382 5.55 -10.12 -7.74
CA ILE A 382 4.67 -10.98 -6.97
C ILE A 382 3.76 -10.17 -6.05
N HIS A 383 2.57 -10.68 -5.75
CA HIS A 383 1.65 -10.11 -4.78
C HIS A 383 1.15 -11.21 -3.83
N GLU A 384 1.68 -11.20 -2.60
CA GLU A 384 1.27 -12.12 -1.54
C GLU A 384 0.44 -11.41 -0.50
N VAL A 385 -0.55 -12.12 0.03
CA VAL A 385 -1.41 -11.59 1.07
C VAL A 385 -1.49 -12.57 2.23
N TYR A 386 -1.23 -12.07 3.44
CA TYR A 386 -1.36 -12.77 4.69
C TYR A 386 -2.55 -12.27 5.50
N GLN A 387 -3.42 -13.18 5.92
CA GLN A 387 -4.53 -12.87 6.81
C GLN A 387 -4.01 -12.66 8.25
N ALA A 388 -3.74 -11.41 8.61
CA ALA A 388 -3.11 -11.02 9.87
C ALA A 388 -4.04 -11.17 11.09
N SER A 389 -5.34 -10.90 10.92
CA SER A 389 -6.32 -10.96 12.01
C SER A 389 -7.42 -12.00 11.76
N HIS A 390 -7.82 -12.70 12.84
CA HIS A 390 -9.04 -13.50 12.86
C HIS A 390 -10.16 -12.58 13.37
N LEU A 391 -10.98 -12.04 12.49
CA LEU A 391 -12.33 -11.65 12.92
C LEU A 391 -13.07 -12.96 13.21
N LEU A 392 -13.15 -13.31 14.49
CA LEU A 392 -13.99 -14.38 14.99
C LEU A 392 -15.44 -13.90 14.84
N PHE A 393 -16.06 -14.20 13.71
CA PHE A 393 -17.51 -14.10 13.57
C PHE A 393 -18.12 -15.16 14.49
N LEU A 394 -18.48 -14.77 15.71
CA LEU A 394 -19.34 -15.60 16.55
C LEU A 394 -20.72 -15.61 15.87
N PRO A 395 -21.21 -16.75 15.33
CA PRO A 395 -22.58 -16.82 14.87
C PRO A 395 -23.46 -16.55 16.09
N ALA A 396 -24.22 -15.47 16.06
CA ALA A 396 -25.26 -15.22 17.05
C ALA A 396 -26.26 -16.38 16.93
N GLN A 397 -26.22 -17.34 17.86
CA GLN A 397 -27.33 -18.24 18.05
C GLN A 397 -28.52 -17.37 18.46
N ARG A 398 -29.47 -17.18 17.54
CA ARG A 398 -30.82 -16.72 17.89
C ARG A 398 -31.42 -17.83 18.75
N GLY A 399 -31.43 -17.63 20.06
CA GLY A 399 -32.26 -18.40 20.95
C GLY A 399 -33.72 -18.17 20.60
N GLN A 400 -34.43 -19.23 20.28
CA GLN A 400 -35.86 -19.40 20.55
C GLN A 400 -36.08 -20.78 21.15
#